data_AF-A0A2D8V0V2-F1
#
_entry.id   AF-A0A2D8V0V2-F1
#
_cell.length_a   1.000
_cell.length_b   1.000
_cell.length_c   1.000
_cell.angle_alpha   90.00
_cell.angle_beta   90.00
_cell.angle_gamma   90.00
#
_symmetry.space_group_name_H-M   'P 1'
#
loop_
_entity.id
_entity.type
_entity.pdbx_description
1 polymer ?
#
loop_
_entity_poly.entity_id
_entity_poly.type
_entity_poly.pdbx_seq_one_letter_code
_entity_poly.pdbx_strand_id
1 'polypeptide(L)' 'PVVYEMTILLSAFGAIFGMLFLNRLPKLHHPLLKNRRFKGATDDKFYVIIETSDPRYVEEETRELLESAGCQHMEMVED' A
#
# COMPACT_ATOMS: atom_id res chain seq x y z
N PRO A 1 -22.94 -30.15 15.83
CA PRO A 1 -21.78 -31.05 16.04
C PRO A 1 -20.47 -30.23 16.13
N VAL A 2 -19.59 -30.53 17.08
CA VAL A 2 -18.38 -29.72 17.38
C VAL A 2 -17.45 -29.55 16.17
N VAL A 3 -17.39 -30.55 15.28
CA VAL A 3 -16.55 -30.50 14.07
C VAL A 3 -16.96 -29.36 13.12
N TYR A 4 -18.25 -29.02 13.03
CA TYR A 4 -18.74 -27.94 12.16
C TYR A 4 -18.17 -26.56 12.57
N GLU A 5 -18.21 -26.26 13.87
CA GLU A 5 -17.68 -25.01 14.42
C GLU A 5 -16.16 -24.94 14.29
N MET A 6 -15.47 -26.07 14.48
CA MET A 6 -14.02 -26.15 14.33
C MET A 6 -13.56 -25.92 12.88
N THR A 7 -14.28 -26.46 11.90
CA THR A 7 -13.97 -26.19 10.48
C THR A 7 -14.14 -24.71 10.15
N ILE A 8 -15.24 -24.09 10.58
CA ILE A 8 -15.46 -22.65 10.37
C ILE A 8 -14.36 -21.82 11.01
N LEU A 9 -13.99 -22.14 12.25
CA LEU A 9 -12.93 -21.44 12.99
C LEU A 9 -11.57 -21.55 12.26
N LEU A 10 -11.19 -22.75 11.84
CA LEU A 10 -9.93 -22.98 11.13
C LEU A 10 -9.91 -22.31 9.75
N SER A 11 -11.04 -22.33 9.02
CA SER A 11 -11.17 -21.62 7.74
C SER A 11 -11.06 -20.11 7.91
N ALA A 12 -11.67 -19.54 8.95
CA ALA A 12 -11.57 -18.10 9.25
C ALA A 12 -10.12 -17.68 9.53
N PHE A 13 -9.39 -18.44 10.36
CA PHE A 13 -7.97 -18.19 10.60
C PHE A 13 -7.14 -18.35 9.33
N GLY A 14 -7.36 -19.42 8.56
CA GLY A 14 -6.67 -19.64 7.29
C GLY A 14 -6.87 -18.49 6.30
N ALA A 15 -8.08 -17.95 6.22
CA ALA A 15 -8.40 -16.81 5.35
C ALA A 15 -7.69 -15.53 5.81
N ILE A 16 -7.72 -15.22 7.11
CA ILE A 16 -7.06 -14.03 7.68
C ILE A 16 -5.54 -14.13 7.50
N PHE A 17 -4.92 -15.22 7.96
CA PHE A 17 -3.47 -15.39 7.86
C PHE A 17 -3.00 -15.47 6.41
N GLY A 18 -3.78 -16.13 5.54
CA GLY A 18 -3.49 -16.17 4.10
C GLY A 18 -3.52 -14.78 3.47
N MET A 19 -4.56 -13.99 3.74
CA MET A 19 -4.69 -12.62 3.20
C MET A 19 -3.57 -11.70 3.72
N LEU A 20 -3.24 -11.76 5.01
CA LEU A 20 -2.15 -10.97 5.58
C LEU A 20 -0.80 -11.32 4.95
N PHE A 21 -0.49 -12.62 4.83
CA PHE A 21 0.78 -13.07 4.27
C PHE A 21 0.92 -12.70 2.78
N LEU A 22 -0.10 -12.95 1.98
CA LEU A 22 -0.08 -12.66 0.53
C LEU A 22 0.01 -11.16 0.24
N ASN A 23 -0.65 -10.33 1.05
CA ASN A 23 -0.58 -8.87 0.93
C ASN A 23 0.70 -8.27 1.55
N ARG A 24 1.63 -9.10 2.06
CA ARG A 24 2.84 -8.66 2.77
C ARG A 24 2.53 -7.73 3.95
N LEU A 25 1.41 -7.96 4.61
CA LEU A 25 0.98 -7.30 5.83
C LEU A 25 1.46 -8.20 7.00
N PRO A 26 2.55 -7.84 7.69
CA PRO A 26 2.51 -6.77 8.68
C PRO A 26 3.65 -5.77 8.46
N LYS A 27 3.37 -4.69 7.73
CA LYS A 27 4.34 -3.62 7.45
C LYS A 27 4.16 -2.48 8.44
N LEU A 28 4.69 -2.66 9.66
CA LEU A 28 4.56 -1.67 10.76
C LEU A 28 5.31 -0.36 10.47
N HIS A 29 6.37 -0.43 9.66
CA HIS A 29 7.10 0.75 9.20
C HIS A 29 7.07 0.78 7.68
N HIS A 30 6.46 1.83 7.14
CA HIS A 30 6.57 2.22 5.74
C HIS A 30 7.02 3.69 5.71
N PRO A 31 8.03 4.05 4.91
CA PRO A 31 8.54 5.42 4.76
C PRO A 31 7.45 6.48 4.55
N LEU A 32 6.42 6.13 3.76
CA LEU A 32 5.23 6.94 3.51
C LEU A 32 4.44 7.32 4.78
N LEU A 33 4.45 6.47 5.82
CA LEU A 33 3.78 6.76 7.08
C LEU A 33 4.43 7.91 7.86
N LYS A 34 5.70 8.26 7.56
CA LYS A 34 6.36 9.44 8.14
C LYS A 34 5.84 10.75 7.54
N ASN A 35 5.33 10.73 6.30
CA ASN A 35 4.86 11.93 5.64
C ASN A 35 3.55 12.42 6.27
N ARG A 36 3.54 13.68 6.74
CA ARG A 36 2.38 14.31 7.39
C ARG A 36 1.14 14.34 6.48
N ARG A 37 1.33 14.42 5.16
CA ARG A 37 0.23 14.41 4.19
C ARG A 37 -0.37 13.02 4.03
N PHE A 38 0.40 11.95 4.17
CA PHE A 38 -0.07 10.57 3.98
C PHE A 38 -1.15 10.16 4.99
N LYS A 39 -1.32 10.89 6.11
CA LYS A 39 -2.47 10.71 7.03
C LYS A 39 -3.82 10.86 6.33
N GLY A 40 -3.90 11.62 5.24
CA GLY A 40 -5.12 11.77 4.44
C GLY A 40 -5.44 10.61 3.49
N ALA A 41 -4.56 9.61 3.38
CA ALA A 41 -4.71 8.48 2.43
C ALA A 41 -5.91 7.57 2.73
N THR A 42 -6.40 7.58 3.96
CA THR A 42 -7.54 6.74 4.37
C THR A 42 -8.88 7.48 4.31
N ASP A 43 -8.87 8.79 4.09
CA ASP A 43 -10.06 9.63 4.22
C ASP A 43 -10.46 10.24 2.88
N ASP A 44 -9.85 11.37 2.50
CA ASP A 44 -10.31 12.24 1.41
C ASP A 44 -9.36 12.30 0.20
N LYS A 45 -8.20 11.63 0.26
CA LYS A 45 -7.13 11.81 -0.74
C LYS A 45 -6.65 10.50 -1.32
N PHE A 46 -6.46 10.51 -2.64
CA PHE A 46 -5.83 9.42 -3.38
C PHE A 46 -4.33 9.69 -3.53
N TYR A 47 -3.53 8.63 -3.40
CA TYR A 47 -2.09 8.68 -3.53
C TYR A 47 -1.65 7.66 -4.57
N VAL A 48 -0.82 8.10 -5.51
CA VAL A 48 -0.11 7.22 -6.45
C VAL A 48 1.35 7.26 -6.05
N ILE A 49 1.92 6.09 -5.79
CA ILE A 49 3.31 5.94 -5.38
C ILE A 49 4.03 5.17 -6.46
N ILE A 50 5.18 5.68 -6.88
CA ILE A 50 6.07 5.03 -7.82
C ILE A 50 7.36 4.75 -7.05
N GLU A 51 7.74 3.49 -6.98
CA GLU A 51 8.97 3.08 -6.29
C GLU A 51 10.17 3.28 -7.21
N THR A 52 11.24 3.86 -6.67
CA THR A 52 12.51 4.07 -7.39
C THR A 52 13.24 2.77 -7.72
N SER A 53 12.79 1.64 -7.16
CA SER A 53 13.34 0.30 -7.41
C SER A 53 12.91 -0.31 -8.74
N ASP A 54 11.95 0.28 -9.45
CA ASP A 54 11.55 -0.18 -10.79
C ASP A 54 12.68 0.09 -11.81
N PRO A 55 13.13 -0.89 -12.61
CA PRO A 55 14.15 -0.68 -13.64
C PRO A 55 13.75 0.33 -14.73
N ARG A 56 12.47 0.68 -14.85
CA ARG A 56 11.96 1.71 -15.76
C ARG A 56 11.77 3.07 -15.09
N TYR A 57 12.10 3.19 -13.81
CA TYR A 57 11.98 4.47 -13.13
C TYR A 57 13.03 5.45 -13.66
N VAL A 58 12.53 6.51 -14.31
CA VAL A 58 13.31 7.69 -14.68
C VAL A 58 12.62 8.90 -14.06
N GLU A 59 13.34 9.69 -13.26
CA GLU A 59 12.75 10.77 -12.46
C GLU A 59 12.05 11.83 -13.32
N GLU A 60 12.70 12.28 -14.40
CA GLU A 60 12.14 13.29 -15.31
C GLU A 60 10.88 12.78 -16.02
N GLU A 61 10.93 11.59 -16.62
CA GLU A 61 9.78 10.99 -17.32
C GLU A 61 8.61 10.70 -16.37
N THR A 62 8.91 10.23 -15.16
CA THR A 62 7.89 9.95 -14.14
C THR A 62 7.21 11.23 -13.68
N ARG A 63 7.98 12.32 -13.54
CA ARG A 63 7.45 13.62 -13.20
C ARG A 63 6.53 14.16 -14.29
N GLU A 64 6.95 14.10 -15.55
CA GLU A 64 6.11 14.51 -16.69
C GLU A 64 4.84 13.65 -16.81
N LEU A 65 4.94 12.35 -16.57
CA LEU A 65 3.79 11.43 -16.53
C LEU A 65 2.79 11.83 -15.44
N LEU A 66 3.26 12.13 -14.23
CA LEU A 66 2.39 12.53 -13.12
C LEU A 66 1.79 13.93 -13.35
N GLU A 67 2.55 14.87 -13.90
CA GLU A 67 2.06 16.20 -14.24
C GLU A 67 0.97 16.12 -15.32
N SER A 68 1.18 15.33 -16.38
CA SER A 68 0.17 15.11 -17.43
C SER A 68 -1.06 14.34 -16.95
N ALA A 69 -0.92 13.48 -15.95
CA ALA A 69 -2.03 12.77 -15.31
C ALA A 69 -2.89 13.67 -14.38
N GLY A 70 -2.54 14.94 -14.21
CA GLY A 70 -3.28 15.88 -13.36
C GLY A 70 -2.92 15.81 -11.88
N CYS A 71 -1.69 15.42 -11.56
CA CYS A 71 -1.20 15.39 -10.18
C CYS A 71 -1.29 16.79 -9.53
N GLN A 72 -2.08 16.92 -8.47
CA GLN A 72 -2.22 18.18 -7.74
C GLN A 72 -1.02 18.48 -6.83
N HIS A 73 -0.30 17.44 -6.39
CA HIS A 73 0.84 17.60 -5.51
C HIS A 73 1.81 16.45 -5.62
N MET A 74 3.06 16.77 -5.93
CA MET A 74 4.16 15.83 -6.03
C MET A 74 5.15 16.07 -4.89
N GLU A 75 5.56 15.00 -4.23
CA GLU A 75 6.55 15.01 -3.16
C GLU A 75 7.44 13.78 -3.29
N MET A 76 8.75 13.98 -3.30
CA MET A 76 9.71 12.89 -3.26
C MET A 76 9.90 12.47 -1.81
N VAL A 77 9.67 11.19 -1.51
CA VAL A 77 9.83 10.64 -0.16
C VAL A 77 11.09 9.80 -0.13
N GLU A 78 12.05 10.22 0.68
CA GLU A 78 13.28 9.49 1.00
C GLU A 78 13.13 8.76 2.36
N ASP A 79 13.86 7.66 2.55
CA ASP A 79 13.79 6.80 3.75
C ASP A 79 14.47 7.37 5.00
#